data_AF-A0A7W9ME82-F1
#
_entry.id   AF-A0A7W9ME82-F1
#
_cell.length_a   1.000
_cell.length_b   1.000
_cell.length_c   1.000
_cell.angle_alpha   90.00
_cell.angle_beta   90.00
_cell.angle_gamma   90.00
#
_symmetry.space_group_name_H-M   'P 1'
#
loop_
_entity.id
_entity.type
_entity.pdbx_description
1 polymer ?
#
loop_
_entity_poly.entity_id
_entity_poly.type
_entity_poly.pdbx_seq_one_letter_code
_entity_poly.pdbx_strand_id
1 'polypeptide(L)'
;MHLGDSGLALRLMHALLADELRAYSADDPRTLELRRQIGELQKSTGDVESARSTLAGLLDDLGRLYGPDHPATVRVRDGLTRLAP
;
A
#
# COMPACT_ATOMS: atom_id res chain seq x y z
N MET A 1 -13.09 -20.91 3.51
CA MET A 1 -13.09 -20.19 4.80
C MET A 1 -11.85 -19.28 4.92
N HIS A 2 -11.58 -18.41 3.93
CA HIS A 2 -10.35 -17.59 3.84
C HIS A 2 -10.45 -16.20 4.51
N LEU A 3 -11.60 -15.87 5.13
CA LEU A 3 -11.85 -14.54 5.70
C LEU A 3 -11.13 -14.31 7.05
N GLY A 4 -10.60 -15.36 7.68
CA GLY A 4 -9.89 -15.26 8.96
C GLY A 4 -8.43 -14.78 8.84
N ASP A 5 -7.74 -15.15 7.77
CA ASP A 5 -6.31 -14.85 7.61
C ASP A 5 -6.05 -13.42 7.11
N SER A 6 -6.95 -12.85 6.30
CA SER A 6 -6.73 -11.53 5.71
C SER A 6 -6.70 -10.40 6.76
N GLY A 7 -7.53 -10.50 7.81
CA GLY A 7 -7.53 -9.53 8.90
C GLY A 7 -6.29 -9.63 9.78
N LEU A 8 -5.79 -10.85 10.00
CA LEU A 8 -4.56 -11.08 10.76
C LEU A 8 -3.33 -10.64 9.96
N ALA A 9 -3.31 -10.93 8.65
CA ALA A 9 -2.27 -10.46 7.73
C ALA A 9 -2.20 -8.93 7.68
N LEU A 10 -3.34 -8.23 7.59
CA LEU A 10 -3.36 -6.76 7.64
C LEU A 10 -2.75 -6.23 8.94
N ARG A 11 -3.11 -6.80 10.10
CA ARG A 11 -2.56 -6.38 11.39
C ARG A 11 -1.05 -6.59 11.46
N LEU A 12 -0.54 -7.74 11.00
CA LEU A 12 0.89 -8.03 10.97
C LEU A 12 1.63 -7.08 10.02
N MET A 13 1.07 -6.80 8.84
CA MET A 13 1.67 -5.89 7.88
C MET A 13 1.68 -4.44 8.38
N HIS A 14 0.63 -3.99 9.08
CA HIS A 14 0.62 -2.68 9.73
C HIS A 14 1.64 -2.57 10.87
N ALA A 15 1.79 -3.63 11.67
CA ALA A 15 2.82 -3.67 12.72
C ALA A 15 4.23 -3.62 12.12
N LEU A 16 4.48 -4.39 11.05
CA LEU A 16 5.74 -4.37 10.32
C LEU A 16 6.01 -2.99 9.70
N LEU A 17 4.99 -2.33 9.13
CA LEU A 17 5.14 -0.98 8.59
C LEU A 17 5.52 0.03 9.68
N ALA A 18 4.94 -0.07 10.87
CA ALA A 18 5.30 0.80 11.98
C ALA A 18 6.74 0.57 12.46
N ASP A 19 7.23 -0.67 12.40
CA ASP A 19 8.61 -1.01 12.75
C ASP A 19 9.60 -0.55 11.67
N GLU A 20 9.29 -0.81 10.40
CA GLU A 20 10.07 -0.36 9.24
C GLU A 20 10.14 1.17 9.17
N LEU A 21 9.09 1.91 9.51
CA LEU A 21 9.12 3.39 9.60
C LEU A 21 9.98 3.92 10.76
N ARG A 22 10.24 3.11 11.79
CA ARG A 22 11.17 3.48 12.87
C ARG A 22 12.61 3.13 12.53
N ALA A 23 12.82 2.04 11.79
CA ALA A 23 14.14 1.52 11.43
C ALA A 23 14.69 2.13 10.13
N TYR A 24 13.81 2.48 9.19
CA TYR A 24 14.11 2.97 7.85
C TYR A 24 13.25 4.20 7.52
N SER A 25 13.67 5.00 6.53
CA SER A 25 12.86 6.14 6.10
C SER A 25 11.61 5.66 5.36
N ALA A 26 10.60 6.54 5.28
CA ALA A 26 9.38 6.29 4.51
C ALA A 26 9.66 6.08 3.00
N ASP A 27 10.85 6.42 2.54
CA ASP A 27 11.31 6.33 1.15
C ASP A 27 12.05 5.01 0.85
N ASP A 28 12.27 4.14 1.85
CA ASP A 28 12.91 2.85 1.63
C ASP A 28 12.04 2.00 0.68
N PRO A 29 12.61 1.43 -0.41
CA PRO A 29 11.89 0.59 -1.36
C PRO A 29 11.08 -0.54 -0.69
N ARG A 30 11.54 -1.10 0.43
CA ARG A 30 10.83 -2.15 1.17
C ARG A 30 9.58 -1.62 1.86
N THR A 31 9.68 -0.45 2.49
CA THR A 31 8.55 0.25 3.11
C THR A 31 7.47 0.58 2.07
N LEU A 32 7.89 1.06 0.89
CA LEU A 32 6.99 1.37 -0.22
C LEU A 32 6.27 0.12 -0.76
N GLU A 33 6.99 -0.99 -0.93
CA GLU A 33 6.40 -2.26 -1.35
C GLU A 33 5.43 -2.83 -0.30
N LEU A 34 5.76 -2.72 0.99
CA LEU A 34 4.87 -3.16 2.07
C LEU A 34 3.56 -2.35 2.08
N ARG A 35 3.63 -1.02 1.91
CA ARG A 35 2.44 -0.16 1.78
C ARG A 35 1.57 -0.55 0.59
N ARG A 36 2.18 -0.92 -0.54
CA ARG A 36 1.45 -1.39 -1.73
C ARG A 36 0.66 -2.65 -1.42
N GLN A 37 1.29 -3.62 -0.76
CA GLN A 37 0.66 -4.89 -0.43
C GLN A 37 -0.48 -4.73 0.57
N ILE A 38 -0.35 -3.82 1.55
CA ILE A 38 -1.42 -3.45 2.47
C ILE A 38 -2.63 -2.92 1.71
N GLY A 39 -2.43 -1.97 0.79
CA GLY A 39 -3.51 -1.40 -0.02
C GLY A 39 -4.23 -2.44 -0.89
N GLU A 40 -3.48 -3.35 -1.51
CA GLU A 40 -4.05 -4.46 -2.29
C GLU A 40 -4.85 -5.45 -1.42
N LEU A 41 -4.35 -5.75 -0.21
CA LEU A 41 -5.05 -6.62 0.72
C LEU A 41 -6.34 -5.97 1.25
N GLN A 42 -6.31 -4.68 1.57
CA GLN A 42 -7.49 -3.89 1.94
C GLN A 42 -8.56 -3.93 0.83
N LYS A 43 -8.14 -3.78 -0.43
CA LYS A 43 -9.03 -3.95 -1.60
C LYS A 43 -9.64 -5.36 -1.64
N SER A 44 -8.82 -6.39 -1.44
CA SER A 44 -9.28 -7.78 -1.46
C SER A 44 -10.22 -8.12 -0.29
N THR A 45 -10.11 -7.43 0.84
CA THR A 45 -11.03 -7.58 1.99
C THR A 45 -12.29 -6.74 1.86
N GLY A 46 -12.43 -5.96 0.78
CA GLY A 46 -13.57 -5.06 0.57
C GLY A 46 -13.49 -3.73 1.32
N ASP A 47 -12.35 -3.43 1.95
CA ASP A 47 -12.10 -2.16 2.62
C ASP A 47 -11.54 -1.13 1.62
N VAL A 48 -12.41 -0.71 0.71
CA VAL A 48 -12.09 0.18 -0.42
C VAL A 48 -11.60 1.56 0.06
N GLU A 49 -12.16 2.08 1.15
CA GLU A 49 -11.76 3.38 1.72
C GLU A 49 -10.32 3.35 2.24
N SER A 50 -9.99 2.33 3.05
CA SER A 50 -8.62 2.16 3.55
C SER A 50 -7.63 1.89 2.43
N ALA A 51 -8.00 1.05 1.45
CA ALA A 51 -7.19 0.77 0.27
C ALA A 51 -6.86 2.04 -0.51
N ARG A 52 -7.88 2.88 -0.75
CA ARG A 52 -7.72 4.15 -1.45
C ARG A 52 -6.76 5.08 -0.71
N SER A 53 -6.96 5.27 0.60
CA SER A 53 -6.10 6.13 1.42
C SER A 53 -4.63 5.66 1.39
N THR A 54 -4.41 4.35 1.55
CA THR A 54 -3.08 3.75 1.57
C THR A 54 -2.37 3.89 0.22
N LEU A 55 -3.05 3.54 -0.87
CA LEU A 55 -2.49 3.62 -2.22
C LEU A 55 -2.32 5.07 -2.69
N ALA A 56 -3.20 6.00 -2.30
CA ALA A 56 -3.08 7.42 -2.64
C ALA A 56 -1.86 8.06 -1.98
N GLY A 57 -1.63 7.79 -0.69
CA GLY A 57 -0.41 8.24 -0.02
C GLY A 57 0.85 7.65 -0.67
N LEU A 58 0.83 6.35 -0.99
CA LEU A 58 1.94 5.70 -1.67
C LEU A 58 2.21 6.28 -3.07
N LEU A 59 1.17 6.67 -3.81
CA LEU A 59 1.31 7.30 -5.12
C LEU A 59 2.03 8.65 -5.04
N ASP A 60 1.72 9.46 -4.02
CA ASP A 60 2.39 10.75 -3.80
C ASP A 60 3.88 10.54 -3.48
N ASP A 61 4.19 9.60 -2.59
CA ASP A 61 5.58 9.28 -2.20
C ASP A 61 6.38 8.75 -3.40
N LEU A 62 5.83 7.82 -4.17
CA LEU A 62 6.46 7.28 -5.39
C LEU A 62 6.63 8.36 -6.46
N GLY A 63 5.66 9.27 -6.58
CA GLY A 63 5.74 10.41 -7.50
C GLY A 63 6.87 11.38 -7.14
N ARG A 64 7.10 11.62 -5.85
CA ARG A 64 8.21 12.47 -5.36
C ARG A 64 9.57 11.78 -5.50
N LEU A 65 9.65 10.48 -5.21
CA LEU A 65 10.91 9.75 -5.14
C LEU A 65 11.40 9.27 -6.51
N TYR A 66 10.50 8.71 -7.32
CA TYR A 66 10.86 8.08 -8.60
C TYR A 66 10.24 8.76 -9.83
N GLY A 67 9.26 9.63 -9.63
CA GLY A 67 8.52 10.29 -10.70
C GLY A 67 7.29 9.53 -11.19
N PRO A 68 6.45 10.19 -12.01
CA PRO A 68 5.15 9.67 -12.45
C PRO A 68 5.24 8.46 -13.40
N ASP A 69 6.32 8.36 -14.18
CA ASP A 69 6.50 7.31 -15.19
C ASP A 69 7.17 6.04 -14.65
N HIS A 70 7.59 6.05 -13.39
CA HIS A 70 8.25 4.90 -12.80
C HIS A 70 7.29 3.70 -12.70
N PRO A 71 7.73 2.46 -13.00
CA PRO A 71 6.86 1.28 -13.01
C PRO A 71 6.09 1.06 -11.70
N ALA A 72 6.70 1.39 -10.56
CA ALA A 72 6.01 1.30 -9.26
C ALA A 72 4.85 2.31 -9.16
N THR A 73 5.09 3.57 -9.56
CA THR A 73 4.10 4.65 -9.57
C THR A 73 2.92 4.30 -10.47
N VAL A 74 3.20 3.80 -11.68
CA VAL A 74 2.18 3.38 -12.64
C VAL A 74 1.32 2.24 -12.10
N ARG A 75 1.90 1.24 -11.43
CA ARG A 75 1.16 0.12 -10.82
C ARG A 75 0.22 0.59 -9.72
N VAL A 76 0.68 1.47 -8.83
CA VAL A 76 -0.15 2.02 -7.75
C VAL A 76 -1.28 2.88 -8.31
N ARG A 77 -0.99 3.67 -9.35
CA ARG A 77 -1.99 4.46 -10.07
C ARG A 77 -3.08 3.58 -10.70
N ASP A 78 -2.71 2.49 -11.37
CA ASP A 78 -3.67 1.54 -11.93
C ASP A 78 -4.54 0.89 -10.83
N GLY A 79 -3.92 0.55 -9.70
CA GLY A 79 -4.64 0.07 -8.51
C GLY A 79 -5.68 1.05 -8.00
N LEU A 80 -5.35 2.35 -7.94
CA LEU A 80 -6.28 3.42 -7.57
C LEU A 80 -7.39 3.64 -8.59
N THR A 81 -7.08 3.60 -9.89
CA THR A 81 -8.09 3.73 -10.94
C THR A 81 -9.14 2.61 -10.85
N ARG A 82 -8.73 1.39 -10.47
CA ARG A 82 -9.64 0.26 -10.25
C ARG A 82 -10.48 0.37 -8.97
N LEU A 83 -10.15 1.29 -8.07
CA LEU A 83 -10.90 1.60 -6.84
C LEU A 83 -11.83 2.82 -7.02
N ALA A 84 -11.73 3.55 -8.14
CA ALA A 84 -12.65 4.62 -8.46
C ALA A 84 -14.04 4.02 -8.81
N PRO A 85 -15.14 4.63 -8.33
CA PRO A 85 -16.50 4.13 -8.59
C PRO A 85 -16.92 4.22 -10.05
#